data_AF-A0A4V1C7Q7-F1
#
_entry.id   AF-A0A4V1C7Q7-F1
#
_cell.length_a   1.000
_cell.length_b   1.000
_cell.length_c   1.000
_cell.angle_alpha   90.00
_cell.angle_beta   90.00
_cell.angle_gamma   90.00
#
_symmetry.space_group_name_H-M   'P 1'
#
loop_
_entity.id
_entity.type
_entity.pdbx_description
1 polymer ?
#
loop_
_entity_poly.entity_id
_entity_poly.type
_entity_poly.pdbx_seq_one_letter_code
_entity_poly.pdbx_strand_id
1 'polypeptide(L)'
;MRYSLISILVYTALAAPNTGGTNQESQALATIRHTDGISVAGNTKASNANSNIGKRGYITDTCDDDEEPKALKAMEKCKTFARAAIDAIEDNRELRRKYFKTDSSKHIESIQETFRKIERACDSSIDNIPFRCEARGANCNGCNAYTIPKENRVYLCPEFFQYSSTAGGRSIVHELSHLNSSKWTLRTIGNLEINKSAILIIRGTQDYDYGDASAQALKKAKSMMNADNFAWFAYYAEHPDGDGGYWSD
;
A
#
# COMPACT_ATOMS: atom_id res chain seq x y z
N MET A 1 -62.58 -9.84 32.72
CA MET A 1 -62.14 -8.53 32.20
C MET A 1 -60.64 -8.40 32.51
N ARG A 2 -59.78 -8.46 31.48
CA ARG A 2 -58.33 -8.30 31.60
C ARG A 2 -57.96 -7.03 30.84
N TYR A 3 -57.43 -6.03 31.53
CA TYR A 3 -56.96 -4.78 30.93
C TYR A 3 -55.50 -4.94 30.47
N SER A 4 -55.25 -4.65 29.19
CA SER A 4 -53.93 -4.55 28.57
C SER A 4 -53.34 -3.17 28.84
N LEU A 5 -52.11 -3.11 29.32
CA LEU A 5 -51.31 -1.88 29.43
C LEU A 5 -50.52 -1.70 28.13
N ILE A 6 -50.74 -0.57 27.45
CA ILE A 6 -49.97 -0.13 26.28
C ILE A 6 -48.99 0.94 26.78
N SER A 7 -47.68 0.65 26.69
CA SER A 7 -46.62 1.62 26.96
C SER A 7 -46.36 2.46 25.70
N ILE A 8 -46.55 3.78 25.79
CA ILE A 8 -46.20 4.75 24.75
C ILE A 8 -44.79 5.26 25.05
N LEU A 9 -43.83 4.95 24.17
CA LEU A 9 -42.49 5.54 24.17
C LEU A 9 -42.50 6.76 23.24
N VAL A 10 -42.34 7.94 23.82
CA VAL A 10 -42.14 9.20 23.10
C VAL A 10 -40.64 9.37 22.87
N TYR A 11 -40.19 9.27 21.62
CA TYR A 11 -38.83 9.64 21.22
C TYR A 11 -38.80 11.13 20.85
N THR A 12 -38.07 11.93 21.61
CA THR A 12 -37.70 13.29 21.23
C THR A 12 -36.50 13.25 20.28
N ALA A 13 -36.71 13.64 19.03
CA ALA A 13 -35.66 13.84 18.05
C ALA A 13 -34.88 15.12 18.36
N LEU A 14 -33.58 14.99 18.63
CA LEU A 14 -32.63 16.10 18.64
C LEU A 14 -32.06 16.24 17.21
N ALA A 15 -32.36 17.37 16.56
CA ALA A 15 -31.80 17.73 15.27
C ALA A 15 -30.32 18.11 15.41
N ALA A 16 -29.46 17.49 14.61
CA ALA A 16 -28.05 17.89 14.46
C ALA A 16 -27.92 19.03 13.43
N PRO A 17 -26.99 19.98 13.62
CA PRO A 17 -26.83 21.13 12.75
C PRO A 17 -26.22 20.76 11.40
N ASN A 18 -26.73 21.46 10.38
CA ASN A 18 -26.36 21.38 8.99
C ASN A 18 -25.03 22.10 8.76
N THR A 19 -23.97 21.38 8.37
CA THR A 19 -22.77 22.00 7.78
C THR A 19 -22.45 21.29 6.47
N GLY A 20 -22.83 21.96 5.38
CA GLY A 20 -22.45 21.56 4.03
C GLY A 20 -20.94 21.69 3.83
N GLY A 21 -20.33 20.59 3.41
CA GLY A 21 -18.98 20.52 2.86
C GLY A 21 -19.03 19.57 1.66
N THR A 22 -18.63 20.07 0.50
CA THR A 22 -18.84 19.46 -0.81
C THR A 22 -17.89 18.28 -1.10
N ASN A 23 -18.47 17.09 -1.27
CA ASN A 23 -18.11 15.92 -2.11
C ASN A 23 -16.84 15.95 -3.00
N GLN A 24 -15.63 16.16 -2.46
CA GLN A 24 -14.37 16.03 -3.22
C GLN A 24 -13.60 14.73 -2.92
N GLU A 25 -13.81 14.11 -1.76
CA GLU A 25 -13.09 12.89 -1.32
C GLU A 25 -13.69 11.59 -1.90
N SER A 26 -14.98 11.58 -2.20
CA SER A 26 -15.72 10.44 -2.77
C SER A 26 -15.41 10.11 -4.23
N GLN A 27 -14.64 10.97 -4.91
CA GLN A 27 -14.17 10.73 -6.27
C GLN A 27 -12.68 10.38 -6.32
N ALA A 28 -11.94 10.59 -5.24
CA ALA A 28 -10.49 10.41 -5.21
C ALA A 28 -10.08 8.93 -4.94
N LEU A 29 -10.84 8.20 -4.13
CA LEU A 29 -10.59 6.78 -3.83
C LEU A 29 -10.89 5.82 -5.00
N ALA A 30 -11.80 6.20 -5.90
CA ALA A 30 -12.13 5.43 -7.11
C ALA A 30 -11.24 5.77 -8.32
N THR A 31 -10.40 6.80 -8.22
CA THR A 31 -9.61 7.35 -9.33
C THR A 31 -8.11 7.35 -9.05
N ILE A 32 -7.64 6.49 -8.14
CA ILE A 32 -6.20 6.29 -7.98
C ILE A 32 -5.73 5.43 -9.15
N ARG A 33 -5.14 6.08 -10.15
CA ARG A 33 -4.45 5.41 -11.24
C ARG A 33 -3.01 5.14 -10.78
N HIS A 34 -2.60 3.88 -10.90
CA HIS A 34 -1.18 3.52 -10.80
C HIS A 34 -0.69 3.32 -12.23
N THR A 35 0.60 3.54 -12.48
CA THR A 35 1.18 3.33 -13.82
C THR A 35 2.50 2.60 -13.67
N ASP A 36 2.64 1.47 -14.34
CA ASP A 36 3.94 0.84 -14.52
C ASP A 36 4.81 1.72 -15.44
N GLY A 37 6.05 1.99 -15.03
CA GLY A 37 6.99 2.86 -15.77
C GLY A 37 7.47 2.30 -17.12
N ILE A 38 6.68 1.47 -17.82
CA ILE A 38 7.04 0.81 -19.08
C ILE A 38 7.22 1.80 -20.25
N SER A 39 6.82 3.07 -20.09
CA SER A 39 6.87 4.07 -21.18
C SER A 39 7.77 5.29 -20.95
N VAL A 40 8.87 5.24 -20.18
CA VAL A 40 9.75 6.42 -20.08
C VAL A 40 11.24 6.11 -20.15
N ALA A 41 11.83 6.47 -21.30
CA ALA A 41 13.26 6.62 -21.47
C ALA A 41 13.68 8.07 -21.15
N GLY A 42 14.54 8.21 -20.14
CA GLY A 42 15.58 9.25 -20.06
C GLY A 42 15.15 10.69 -19.74
N ASN A 43 15.40 11.14 -18.50
CA ASN A 43 16.33 12.25 -18.22
C ASN A 43 16.43 12.51 -16.71
N THR A 44 17.60 12.23 -16.13
CA THR A 44 17.93 12.56 -14.75
C THR A 44 18.47 13.99 -14.65
N LYS A 45 18.00 14.76 -13.68
CA LYS A 45 18.75 15.86 -13.08
C LYS A 45 18.78 15.69 -11.57
N ALA A 46 19.99 15.62 -11.04
CA ALA A 46 20.27 15.55 -9.61
C ALA A 46 20.34 16.97 -9.03
N SER A 47 19.92 17.13 -7.77
CA SER A 47 20.28 18.28 -6.93
C SER A 47 20.56 17.84 -5.50
N ASN A 48 21.73 18.24 -5.01
CA ASN A 48 22.30 18.01 -3.67
C ASN A 48 21.73 18.99 -2.62
N ALA A 49 21.58 18.57 -1.36
CA ALA A 49 22.52 18.87 -0.25
C ALA A 49 21.90 18.76 1.18
N ASN A 50 22.24 17.66 1.86
CA ASN A 50 22.68 17.51 3.27
C ASN A 50 22.05 18.29 4.45
N SER A 51 21.50 17.53 5.42
CA SER A 51 21.89 17.65 6.83
C SER A 51 21.83 16.28 7.55
N ASN A 52 22.81 16.02 8.42
CA ASN A 52 23.04 14.74 9.09
C ASN A 52 22.15 14.57 10.34
N ILE A 53 21.09 13.77 10.22
CA ILE A 53 20.45 13.02 11.32
C ILE A 53 20.28 11.59 10.81
N GLY A 54 20.62 10.60 11.64
CA GLY A 54 20.77 9.20 11.21
C GLY A 54 19.58 8.67 10.42
N LYS A 55 19.74 8.54 9.10
CA LYS A 55 18.73 8.03 8.17
C LYS A 55 18.33 6.62 8.58
N ARG A 56 17.16 6.50 9.20
CA ARG A 56 16.52 5.21 9.46
C ARG A 56 15.76 4.84 8.18
N GLY A 57 16.09 3.67 7.62
CA GLY A 57 15.49 2.97 6.45
C GLY A 57 14.91 3.86 5.36
N TYR A 58 15.71 4.00 4.30
CA TYR A 58 15.90 5.34 3.80
C TYR A 58 14.87 5.74 2.75
N ILE A 59 13.93 6.56 3.19
CA ILE A 59 13.50 7.69 2.37
C ILE A 59 14.78 8.42 1.97
N THR A 60 14.97 8.56 0.67
CA THR A 60 16.16 9.24 0.15
C THR A 60 16.05 10.74 0.40
N ASP A 61 17.14 11.48 0.20
CA ASP A 61 17.23 12.94 0.34
C ASP A 61 16.38 13.75 -0.66
N THR A 62 15.40 13.13 -1.30
CA THR A 62 14.50 13.76 -2.27
C THR A 62 13.19 14.22 -1.65
N CYS A 63 12.83 13.72 -0.46
CA CYS A 63 11.65 14.18 0.26
C CYS A 63 12.01 15.40 1.11
N ASP A 64 11.11 16.38 1.15
CA ASP A 64 11.24 17.53 2.05
C ASP A 64 10.72 17.23 3.47
N ASP A 65 10.83 18.22 4.36
CA ASP A 65 10.45 18.12 5.77
C ASP A 65 8.95 17.83 5.98
N ASP A 66 8.09 18.12 4.99
CA ASP A 66 6.64 17.86 5.04
C ASP A 66 6.29 16.49 4.43
N GLU A 67 7.04 16.04 3.43
CA GLU A 67 6.86 14.76 2.74
C GLU A 67 7.40 13.58 3.54
N GLU A 68 8.58 13.71 4.16
CA GLU A 68 9.24 12.61 4.87
C GLU A 68 8.37 12.01 5.99
N PRO A 69 7.77 12.78 6.91
CA PRO A 69 6.92 12.22 7.96
C PRO A 69 5.66 11.52 7.42
N LYS A 70 5.11 12.00 6.30
CA LYS A 70 3.95 11.38 5.65
C LYS A 70 4.32 10.04 5.01
N ALA A 71 5.45 10.00 4.32
CA ALA A 71 5.99 8.75 3.76
C ALA A 71 6.29 7.73 4.85
N LEU A 72 6.90 8.13 5.98
CA LEU A 72 7.17 7.23 7.10
C LEU A 72 5.89 6.64 7.70
N LYS A 73 4.84 7.45 7.89
CA LYS A 73 3.53 6.96 8.36
C LYS A 73 2.88 5.99 7.38
N ALA A 74 2.98 6.26 6.07
CA ALA A 74 2.48 5.36 5.05
C ALA A 74 3.25 4.04 5.02
N MET A 75 4.58 4.07 5.20
CA MET A 75 5.41 2.86 5.34
C MET A 75 5.02 2.03 6.57
N GLU A 76 4.77 2.69 7.71
CA GLU A 76 4.24 2.02 8.91
C GLU A 76 2.90 1.33 8.63
N LYS A 77 1.95 2.03 7.98
CA LYS A 77 0.68 1.43 7.56
C LYS A 77 0.86 0.27 6.59
N CYS A 78 1.76 0.37 5.60
CA CYS A 78 2.10 -0.76 4.74
C CYS A 78 2.55 -1.98 5.55
N LYS A 79 3.44 -1.78 6.53
CA LYS A 79 3.95 -2.87 7.38
C LYS A 79 2.81 -3.54 8.15
N THR A 80 1.88 -2.76 8.70
CA THR A 80 0.70 -3.27 9.39
C THR A 80 -0.22 -4.06 8.46
N PHE A 81 -0.52 -3.53 7.27
CA PHE A 81 -1.33 -4.23 6.26
C PHE A 81 -0.70 -5.54 5.83
N ALA A 82 0.61 -5.55 5.57
CA ALA A 82 1.32 -6.76 5.17
C ALA A 82 1.31 -7.83 6.27
N ARG A 83 1.43 -7.43 7.54
CA ARG A 83 1.30 -8.35 8.70
C ARG A 83 -0.10 -8.96 8.78
N ALA A 84 -1.12 -8.12 8.77
CA ALA A 84 -2.51 -8.59 8.80
C ALA A 84 -2.80 -9.55 7.62
N ALA A 85 -2.23 -9.26 6.45
CA ALA A 85 -2.37 -10.10 5.27
C ALA A 85 -1.69 -11.49 5.40
N ILE A 86 -0.57 -11.59 6.12
CA ILE A 86 0.13 -12.87 6.36
C ILE A 86 -0.76 -13.84 7.15
N ASP A 87 -1.49 -13.31 8.13
CA ASP A 87 -2.40 -14.11 8.97
C ASP A 87 -3.72 -14.38 8.22
N ALA A 88 -4.33 -13.32 7.65
CA ALA A 88 -5.63 -13.42 6.99
C ALA A 88 -5.63 -14.32 5.75
N ILE A 89 -4.52 -14.48 5.04
CA ILE A 89 -4.48 -15.35 3.86
C ILE A 89 -4.61 -16.82 4.24
N GLU A 90 -4.32 -17.20 5.47
CA GLU A 90 -4.56 -18.55 5.99
C GLU A 90 -5.98 -18.65 6.57
N ASP A 91 -6.31 -17.74 7.48
CA ASP A 91 -7.49 -17.85 8.34
C ASP A 91 -8.78 -17.31 7.71
N ASN A 92 -8.69 -16.27 6.86
CA ASN A 92 -9.84 -15.65 6.24
C ASN A 92 -10.09 -16.20 4.82
N ARG A 93 -10.76 -17.35 4.77
CA ARG A 93 -11.11 -18.04 3.51
C ARG A 93 -11.95 -17.18 2.57
N GLU A 94 -12.89 -16.40 3.09
CA GLU A 94 -13.77 -15.57 2.29
C GLU A 94 -12.99 -14.44 1.61
N LEU A 95 -12.17 -13.71 2.37
CA LEU A 95 -11.31 -12.64 1.85
C LEU A 95 -10.29 -13.20 0.84
N ARG A 96 -9.66 -14.33 1.15
CA ARG A 96 -8.73 -15.00 0.23
C ARG A 96 -9.41 -15.37 -1.08
N ARG A 97 -10.62 -15.94 -1.04
CA ARG A 97 -11.37 -16.27 -2.25
C ARG A 97 -11.80 -15.02 -2.99
N LYS A 98 -12.21 -13.97 -2.27
CA LYS A 98 -12.61 -12.67 -2.82
C LYS A 98 -11.50 -12.05 -3.66
N TYR A 99 -10.24 -12.07 -3.20
CA TYR A 99 -9.14 -11.49 -3.98
C TYR A 99 -8.39 -12.52 -4.82
N PHE A 100 -7.97 -13.65 -4.29
CA PHE A 100 -7.04 -14.57 -4.97
C PHE A 100 -7.68 -15.80 -5.61
N LYS A 101 -8.99 -16.02 -5.41
CA LYS A 101 -9.74 -17.11 -6.06
C LYS A 101 -9.11 -18.49 -5.82
N THR A 102 -8.58 -18.73 -4.62
CA THR A 102 -7.78 -19.93 -4.32
C THR A 102 -8.01 -20.49 -2.91
N ASP A 103 -7.93 -21.82 -2.79
CA ASP A 103 -7.78 -22.55 -1.52
C ASP A 103 -6.56 -23.49 -1.54
N SER A 104 -5.71 -23.39 -2.57
CA SER A 104 -4.52 -24.22 -2.66
C SER A 104 -3.49 -23.77 -1.64
N SER A 105 -3.03 -24.69 -0.77
CA SER A 105 -1.98 -24.43 0.22
C SER A 105 -0.71 -23.86 -0.42
N LYS A 106 -0.30 -24.39 -1.58
CA LYS A 106 0.84 -23.85 -2.36
C LYS A 106 0.64 -22.38 -2.75
N HIS A 107 -0.58 -21.97 -3.11
CA HIS A 107 -0.85 -20.57 -3.43
C HIS A 107 -0.89 -19.71 -2.18
N ILE A 108 -1.44 -20.21 -1.08
CA ILE A 108 -1.47 -19.53 0.22
C ILE A 108 -0.04 -19.25 0.69
N GLU A 109 0.82 -20.27 0.72
CA GLU A 109 2.23 -20.14 1.08
C GLU A 109 2.96 -19.12 0.19
N SER A 110 2.69 -19.14 -1.12
CA SER A 110 3.30 -18.21 -2.07
C SER A 110 2.86 -16.76 -1.84
N ILE A 111 1.60 -16.54 -1.47
CA ILE A 111 1.06 -15.20 -1.15
C ILE A 111 1.59 -14.74 0.21
N GLN A 112 1.62 -15.61 1.24
CA GLN A 112 2.22 -15.30 2.54
C GLN A 112 3.68 -14.85 2.39
N GLU A 113 4.46 -15.59 1.60
CA GLU A 113 5.86 -15.24 1.34
C GLU A 113 6.00 -13.89 0.63
N THR A 114 5.03 -13.55 -0.23
CA THR A 114 4.99 -12.23 -0.85
C THR A 114 4.77 -11.13 0.19
N PHE A 115 3.78 -11.30 1.09
CA PHE A 115 3.51 -10.32 2.13
C PHE A 115 4.64 -10.21 3.16
N ARG A 116 5.35 -11.29 3.51
CA ARG A 116 6.57 -11.22 4.35
C ARG A 116 7.66 -10.35 3.73
N LYS A 117 7.82 -10.42 2.41
CA LYS A 117 8.77 -9.58 1.68
C LYS A 117 8.33 -8.13 1.62
N ILE A 118 7.03 -7.87 1.42
CA ILE A 118 6.44 -6.53 1.46
C ILE A 118 6.58 -5.92 2.86
N GLU A 119 6.23 -6.66 3.91
CA GLU A 119 6.41 -6.22 5.32
C GLU A 119 7.84 -5.78 5.58
N ARG A 120 8.81 -6.61 5.18
CA ARG A 120 10.23 -6.30 5.30
C ARG A 120 10.59 -5.05 4.49
N ALA A 121 10.13 -4.92 3.25
CA ALA A 121 10.37 -3.76 2.39
C ALA A 121 9.75 -2.46 2.94
N CYS A 122 8.69 -2.55 3.73
CA CYS A 122 8.07 -1.41 4.41
C CYS A 122 8.74 -1.03 5.74
N ASP A 123 9.73 -1.81 6.20
CA ASP A 123 10.48 -1.51 7.40
C ASP A 123 11.51 -0.40 7.16
N SER A 124 11.13 0.84 7.46
CA SER A 124 11.99 2.03 7.44
C SER A 124 13.06 2.03 8.53
N SER A 125 13.36 0.92 9.21
CA SER A 125 14.55 0.80 10.06
C SER A 125 15.71 0.05 9.40
N ILE A 126 15.46 -0.61 8.26
CA ILE A 126 16.46 -1.40 7.55
C ILE A 126 16.76 -0.80 6.18
N ASP A 127 18.01 -0.95 5.73
CA ASP A 127 18.46 -0.50 4.42
C ASP A 127 18.16 -1.60 3.39
N ASN A 128 17.05 -1.47 2.66
CA ASN A 128 16.57 -2.50 1.72
C ASN A 128 16.05 -1.97 0.38
N ILE A 129 14.97 -1.20 0.36
CA ILE A 129 14.32 -0.66 -0.82
C ILE A 129 14.24 0.87 -0.66
N PRO A 130 14.92 1.67 -1.49
CA PRO A 130 14.79 3.12 -1.46
C PRO A 130 13.38 3.58 -1.82
N PHE A 131 12.91 4.57 -1.06
CA PHE A 131 11.73 5.37 -1.39
C PHE A 131 12.18 6.78 -1.76
N ARG A 132 11.73 7.29 -2.91
CA ARG A 132 12.07 8.64 -3.41
C ARG A 132 10.85 9.49 -3.57
N CYS A 133 10.91 10.74 -3.16
CA CYS A 133 9.91 11.72 -3.56
C CYS A 133 10.29 12.28 -4.94
N GLU A 134 9.31 12.37 -5.82
CA GLU A 134 9.50 12.89 -7.17
C GLU A 134 8.87 14.28 -7.32
N ALA A 135 9.54 15.14 -8.09
CA ALA A 135 9.01 16.45 -8.40
C ALA A 135 7.87 16.37 -9.44
N ARG A 136 7.01 17.39 -9.44
CA ARG A 136 5.90 17.52 -10.40
C ARG A 136 6.44 17.59 -11.83
N GLY A 137 6.04 16.65 -12.69
CA GLY A 137 6.51 16.54 -14.10
C GLY A 137 7.51 15.41 -14.37
N ALA A 138 7.91 14.64 -13.35
CA ALA A 138 8.55 13.33 -13.50
C ALA A 138 7.57 12.28 -14.08
N ASN A 139 7.87 10.98 -13.96
CA ASN A 139 6.97 9.88 -14.38
C ASN A 139 5.65 9.80 -13.58
N CYS A 140 5.34 10.83 -12.79
CA CYS A 140 4.17 11.00 -11.94
C CYS A 140 2.90 11.46 -12.67
N ASN A 141 2.81 11.23 -13.98
CA ASN A 141 1.67 11.70 -14.77
C ASN A 141 0.42 10.85 -14.49
N GLY A 142 -0.39 11.34 -13.54
CA GLY A 142 -1.66 10.72 -13.17
C GLY A 142 -1.52 9.50 -12.29
N CYS A 143 -0.43 9.39 -11.52
CA CYS A 143 -0.26 8.36 -10.51
C CYS A 143 0.26 8.91 -9.20
N ASN A 144 -0.09 8.24 -8.10
CA ASN A 144 0.37 8.60 -6.77
C ASN A 144 1.71 7.95 -6.43
N ALA A 145 2.05 6.83 -7.03
CA ALA A 145 3.37 6.23 -6.93
C ALA A 145 3.63 5.39 -8.19
N TYR A 146 4.89 5.04 -8.39
CA TYR A 146 5.29 4.04 -9.38
C TYR A 146 6.55 3.32 -8.92
N THR A 147 6.82 2.18 -9.54
CA THR A 147 8.14 1.57 -9.50
C THR A 147 8.69 1.33 -10.91
N ILE A 148 10.02 1.36 -11.01
CA ILE A 148 10.75 0.83 -12.14
C ILE A 148 11.40 -0.46 -11.62
N PRO A 149 10.90 -1.66 -11.99
CA PRO A 149 11.36 -2.91 -11.38
C PRO A 149 12.87 -3.13 -11.45
N LYS A 150 13.53 -2.64 -12.51
CA LYS A 150 15.00 -2.73 -12.68
C LYS A 150 15.80 -1.83 -11.73
N GLU A 151 15.17 -0.79 -11.18
CA GLU A 151 15.82 0.17 -10.28
C GLU A 151 15.60 -0.15 -8.81
N ASN A 152 14.72 -1.11 -8.49
CA ASN A 152 14.49 -1.61 -7.13
C ASN A 152 14.17 -0.51 -6.14
N ARG A 153 13.24 0.33 -6.54
CA ARG A 153 12.93 1.58 -5.88
C ARG A 153 11.46 1.88 -6.06
N VAL A 154 10.88 2.50 -5.05
CA VAL A 154 9.54 3.09 -5.12
C VAL A 154 9.69 4.60 -5.24
N TYR A 155 8.94 5.18 -6.16
CA TYR A 155 8.86 6.60 -6.40
C TYR A 155 7.49 7.10 -5.94
N LEU A 156 7.48 8.02 -5.00
CA LEU A 156 6.31 8.65 -4.40
C LEU A 156 6.07 9.97 -5.14
N CYS A 157 4.93 10.08 -5.80
CA CYS A 157 4.57 11.26 -6.57
C CYS A 157 3.91 12.32 -5.70
N PRO A 158 3.85 13.59 -6.15
CA PRO A 158 3.23 14.66 -5.36
C PRO A 158 1.78 14.38 -4.96
N GLU A 159 1.06 13.57 -5.73
CA GLU A 159 -0.31 13.15 -5.39
C GLU A 159 -0.36 12.21 -4.19
N PHE A 160 0.68 11.40 -3.95
CA PHE A 160 0.81 10.53 -2.77
C PHE A 160 0.55 11.28 -1.46
N PHE A 161 1.14 12.47 -1.35
CA PHE A 161 1.16 13.28 -0.12
C PHE A 161 -0.12 14.06 0.13
N GLN A 162 -1.08 13.99 -0.80
CA GLN A 162 -2.43 14.56 -0.67
C GLN A 162 -3.42 13.57 -0.03
N TYR A 163 -3.05 12.29 0.08
CA TYR A 163 -3.90 11.24 0.64
C TYR A 163 -3.51 10.87 2.07
N SER A 164 -4.43 10.17 2.77
CA SER A 164 -4.18 9.64 4.11
C SER A 164 -3.07 8.60 4.12
N SER A 165 -2.45 8.38 5.29
CA SER A 165 -1.42 7.35 5.47
C SER A 165 -1.93 5.94 5.16
N THR A 166 -3.24 5.69 5.36
CA THR A 166 -3.93 4.46 4.97
C THR A 166 -3.90 4.25 3.46
N ALA A 167 -4.28 5.27 2.67
CA ALA A 167 -4.21 5.22 1.21
C ALA A 167 -2.76 5.12 0.71
N GLY A 168 -1.84 5.86 1.35
CA GLY A 168 -0.41 5.77 1.08
C GLY A 168 0.15 4.37 1.34
N GLY A 169 -0.19 3.75 2.47
CA GLY A 169 0.24 2.40 2.83
C GLY A 169 -0.26 1.35 1.84
N ARG A 170 -1.52 1.47 1.38
CA ARG A 170 -2.08 0.60 0.34
C ARG A 170 -1.32 0.76 -0.98
N SER A 171 -0.98 2.00 -1.35
CA SER A 171 -0.21 2.30 -2.56
C SER A 171 1.20 1.73 -2.48
N ILE A 172 1.85 1.79 -1.32
CA ILE A 172 3.17 1.16 -1.12
C ILE A 172 3.10 -0.37 -1.27
N VAL A 173 2.06 -1.03 -0.73
CA VAL A 173 1.86 -2.48 -0.93
C VAL A 173 1.73 -2.82 -2.42
N HIS A 174 0.96 -2.01 -3.16
CA HIS A 174 0.82 -2.12 -4.61
C HIS A 174 2.19 -2.04 -5.30
N GLU A 175 2.92 -0.94 -5.12
CA GLU A 175 4.20 -0.70 -5.82
C GLU A 175 5.27 -1.74 -5.49
N LEU A 176 5.38 -2.14 -4.22
CA LEU A 176 6.34 -3.16 -3.82
C LEU A 176 6.05 -4.52 -4.47
N SER A 177 4.79 -4.86 -4.72
CA SER A 177 4.43 -6.13 -5.33
C SER A 177 4.97 -6.28 -6.77
N HIS A 178 5.15 -5.17 -7.49
CA HIS A 178 5.73 -5.14 -8.83
C HIS A 178 7.22 -5.45 -8.86
N LEU A 179 7.93 -5.29 -7.75
CA LEU A 179 9.37 -5.51 -7.71
C LEU A 179 9.71 -6.97 -8.00
N ASN A 180 10.41 -7.20 -9.11
CA ASN A 180 10.80 -8.52 -9.61
C ASN A 180 12.31 -8.75 -9.66
N SER A 181 13.14 -7.79 -9.20
CA SER A 181 14.59 -7.89 -9.39
C SER A 181 15.47 -7.16 -8.36
N SER A 182 15.26 -7.29 -7.05
CA SER A 182 16.07 -6.50 -6.10
C SER A 182 17.43 -7.10 -5.80
N LYS A 183 18.55 -6.52 -6.27
CA LYS A 183 19.87 -6.86 -5.72
C LYS A 183 19.98 -6.23 -4.32
N TRP A 184 19.78 -7.02 -3.27
CA TRP A 184 19.95 -6.58 -1.89
C TRP A 184 21.45 -6.51 -1.58
N THR A 185 21.93 -5.43 -0.95
CA THR A 185 23.24 -5.43 -0.25
C THR A 185 22.97 -5.40 1.25
N LEU A 186 23.20 -6.51 1.96
CA LEU A 186 23.00 -6.54 3.42
C LEU A 186 24.13 -5.68 4.00
N ARG A 187 23.79 -4.59 4.71
CA ARG A 187 24.81 -3.84 5.43
C ARG A 187 25.28 -4.65 6.64
N THR A 188 26.59 -4.76 6.77
CA THR A 188 27.32 -5.42 7.86
C THR A 188 26.87 -4.92 9.23
N ILE A 189 26.51 -5.83 10.15
CA ILE A 189 26.42 -5.55 11.59
C ILE A 189 27.73 -6.04 12.21
N GLY A 190 28.63 -5.11 12.59
CA GLY A 190 29.96 -5.43 13.14
C GLY A 190 31.02 -5.79 12.09
N ASN A 191 31.94 -6.71 12.42
CA ASN A 191 33.02 -7.19 11.52
C ASN A 191 32.62 -8.43 10.70
N LEU A 192 31.34 -8.83 10.72
CA LEU A 192 30.87 -10.01 10.02
C LEU A 192 30.30 -9.61 8.66
N GLU A 193 31.18 -9.55 7.67
CA GLU A 193 30.84 -9.26 6.28
C GLU A 193 30.06 -10.44 5.68
N ILE A 194 28.74 -10.48 5.86
CA ILE A 194 27.89 -11.43 5.14
C ILE A 194 27.61 -10.87 3.76
N ASN A 195 28.57 -11.06 2.84
CA ASN A 195 28.41 -10.82 1.40
C ASN A 195 27.43 -11.83 0.80
N LYS A 196 26.14 -11.72 1.16
CA LYS A 196 25.03 -12.32 0.39
C LYS A 196 24.30 -11.17 -0.30
N SER A 197 24.69 -10.90 -1.54
CA SER A 197 23.80 -10.22 -2.47
C SER A 197 22.63 -11.15 -2.79
N ALA A 198 21.58 -11.11 -1.97
CA ALA A 198 20.37 -11.86 -2.26
C ALA A 198 19.53 -11.06 -3.25
N ILE A 199 19.08 -11.70 -4.33
CA ILE A 199 18.07 -11.08 -5.18
C ILE A 199 16.72 -11.18 -4.42
N LEU A 200 16.26 -10.10 -3.80
CA LEU A 200 14.91 -9.99 -3.24
C LEU A 200 13.91 -9.76 -4.38
N ILE A 201 13.46 -10.85 -4.97
CA ILE A 201 12.27 -10.85 -5.82
C ILE A 201 11.06 -10.81 -4.89
N ILE A 202 10.29 -9.71 -4.88
CA ILE A 202 9.04 -9.65 -4.10
C ILE A 202 8.01 -10.54 -4.77
N ARG A 203 7.57 -10.15 -5.98
CA ARG A 203 6.69 -11.00 -6.79
C ARG A 203 6.76 -10.73 -8.28
N GLY A 204 6.78 -9.46 -8.69
CA GLY A 204 6.65 -9.11 -10.10
C GLY A 204 5.21 -9.15 -10.60
N THR A 205 4.28 -8.66 -9.79
CA THR A 205 2.90 -8.44 -10.23
C THR A 205 2.86 -7.49 -11.42
N GLN A 206 1.73 -7.50 -12.11
CA GLN A 206 1.38 -6.61 -13.20
C GLN A 206 0.13 -5.82 -12.81
N ASP A 207 -0.22 -4.83 -13.61
CA ASP A 207 -1.47 -4.11 -13.50
C ASP A 207 -2.49 -4.63 -14.50
N TYR A 208 -3.15 -5.72 -14.13
CA TYR A 208 -4.21 -6.29 -14.97
C TYR A 208 -5.51 -5.49 -14.87
N ASP A 209 -5.77 -4.87 -13.72
CA ASP A 209 -6.90 -3.97 -13.48
C ASP A 209 -6.72 -3.18 -12.17
N TYR A 210 -7.36 -2.02 -12.07
CA TYR A 210 -7.25 -1.09 -10.94
C TYR A 210 -8.59 -0.89 -10.22
N GLY A 211 -8.52 -0.67 -8.92
CA GLY A 211 -9.65 -0.48 -8.03
C GLY A 211 -10.16 -1.77 -7.40
N ASP A 212 -10.82 -1.63 -6.24
CA ASP A 212 -11.27 -2.75 -5.42
C ASP A 212 -12.22 -3.69 -6.20
N ALA A 213 -13.26 -3.13 -6.82
CA ALA A 213 -14.25 -3.90 -7.56
C ALA A 213 -13.62 -4.68 -8.72
N SER A 214 -12.70 -4.04 -9.45
CA SER A 214 -12.00 -4.67 -10.57
C SER A 214 -11.04 -5.77 -10.10
N ALA A 215 -10.27 -5.54 -9.04
CA ALA A 215 -9.41 -6.55 -8.43
C ALA A 215 -10.21 -7.79 -8.00
N GLN A 216 -11.40 -7.59 -7.45
CA GLN A 216 -12.31 -8.69 -7.11
C GLN A 216 -12.86 -9.41 -8.35
N ALA A 217 -13.12 -8.70 -9.45
CA ALA A 217 -13.65 -9.28 -10.68
C ALA A 217 -12.62 -10.14 -11.46
N LEU A 218 -11.32 -9.96 -11.20
CA LEU A 218 -10.27 -10.71 -11.89
C LEU A 218 -10.36 -12.23 -11.65
N LYS A 219 -10.14 -12.99 -12.73
CA LYS A 219 -10.01 -14.45 -12.69
C LYS A 219 -8.69 -14.84 -12.02
N LYS A 220 -8.69 -16.04 -11.43
CA LYS A 220 -7.59 -16.60 -10.62
C LYS A 220 -6.18 -16.33 -11.16
N ALA A 221 -5.91 -16.62 -12.44
CA ALA A 221 -4.56 -16.46 -13.00
C ALA A 221 -4.08 -15.00 -12.94
N LYS A 222 -4.95 -14.04 -13.27
CA LYS A 222 -4.65 -12.61 -13.20
C LYS A 222 -4.64 -12.11 -11.77
N SER A 223 -5.60 -12.53 -10.94
CA SER A 223 -5.71 -12.05 -9.55
C SER A 223 -4.51 -12.45 -8.69
N MET A 224 -3.86 -13.58 -8.98
CA MET A 224 -2.62 -14.04 -8.30
C MET A 224 -1.37 -13.20 -8.67
N MET A 225 -1.49 -12.35 -9.68
CA MET A 225 -0.39 -11.56 -10.26
C MET A 225 -0.81 -10.10 -10.52
N ASN A 226 -1.91 -9.63 -9.94
CA ASN A 226 -2.36 -8.24 -10.04
C ASN A 226 -1.94 -7.47 -8.78
N ALA A 227 -1.26 -6.33 -8.91
CA ALA A 227 -0.78 -5.57 -7.75
C ALA A 227 -1.91 -5.12 -6.84
N ASP A 228 -3.01 -4.65 -7.41
CA ASP A 228 -4.18 -4.20 -6.66
C ASP A 228 -4.86 -5.32 -5.86
N ASN A 229 -4.76 -6.58 -6.29
CA ASN A 229 -5.25 -7.70 -5.48
C ASN A 229 -4.46 -7.86 -4.18
N PHE A 230 -3.15 -7.60 -4.18
CA PHE A 230 -2.35 -7.60 -2.95
C PHE A 230 -2.67 -6.40 -2.08
N ALA A 231 -2.79 -5.21 -2.69
CA ALA A 231 -3.07 -3.97 -1.99
C ALA A 231 -4.42 -3.99 -1.27
N TRP A 232 -5.49 -4.36 -1.98
CA TRP A 232 -6.84 -4.42 -1.39
C TRP A 232 -7.01 -5.58 -0.42
N PHE A 233 -6.42 -6.75 -0.69
CA PHE A 233 -6.43 -7.84 0.27
C PHE A 233 -5.79 -7.43 1.60
N ALA A 234 -4.64 -6.76 1.56
CA ALA A 234 -3.93 -6.35 2.78
C ALA A 234 -4.68 -5.26 3.56
N TYR A 235 -5.31 -4.33 2.86
CA TYR A 235 -6.19 -3.33 3.47
C TYR A 235 -7.34 -3.98 4.26
N TYR A 236 -8.11 -4.88 3.62
CA TYR A 236 -9.25 -5.54 4.27
C TYR A 236 -8.84 -6.64 5.26
N ALA A 237 -7.62 -7.15 5.17
CA ALA A 237 -7.08 -8.03 6.20
C ALA A 237 -6.90 -7.30 7.53
N GLU A 238 -6.53 -6.01 7.48
CA GLU A 238 -6.40 -5.16 8.68
C GLU A 238 -7.74 -4.57 9.13
N HIS A 239 -8.74 -4.50 8.24
CA HIS A 239 -10.11 -4.03 8.51
C HIS A 239 -11.16 -5.14 8.29
N PRO A 240 -11.13 -6.24 9.09
CA PRO A 240 -11.97 -7.42 8.85
C PRO A 240 -13.47 -7.18 9.09
N ASP A 241 -13.84 -6.22 9.92
CA ASP A 241 -15.23 -5.93 10.30
C ASP A 241 -15.98 -5.05 9.29
N GLY A 242 -15.37 -4.76 8.15
CA GLY A 242 -16.09 -4.21 7.01
C GLY A 242 -16.64 -2.81 7.25
N ASP A 243 -15.77 -1.88 7.58
CA ASP A 243 -15.85 -0.58 6.93
C ASP A 243 -14.97 -0.63 5.67
N GLY A 244 -15.63 -0.85 4.54
CA GLY A 244 -15.25 -0.17 3.29
C GLY A 244 -15.42 1.35 3.43
N GLY A 245 -14.94 1.91 4.55
CA GLY A 245 -15.05 3.26 5.02
C GLY A 245 -14.21 4.15 4.15
N TYR A 246 -14.83 4.61 3.07
CA TYR A 246 -14.86 6.05 2.89
C TYR A 246 -14.93 6.73 4.27
N TRP A 247 -13.93 7.59 4.56
CA TRP A 247 -13.84 8.50 5.71
C TRP A 247 -13.41 7.88 7.06
N SER A 248 -12.17 8.14 7.46
CA SER A 248 -11.81 9.02 8.59
C SER A 248 -10.38 8.76 9.08
N ASP A 249 -9.46 9.65 8.70
CA ASP A 249 -8.33 10.15 9.50
C ASP A 249 -7.71 11.37 8.79
#